data_AF-A0AAN6V3J5-F1
#
_entry.id   AF-A0AAN6V3J5-F1
#
_cell.length_a   1.000
_cell.length_b   1.000
_cell.length_c   1.000
_cell.angle_alpha   90.00
_cell.angle_beta   90.00
_cell.angle_gamma   90.00
#
_symmetry.space_group_name_H-M   'P 1'
#
loop_
_entity.id
_entity.type
_entity.pdbx_description
1 polymer ?
#
loop_
_entity_poly.entity_id
_entity_poly.type
_entity_poly.pdbx_seq_one_letter_code
_entity_poly.pdbx_strand_id
1 'polypeptide(L)'
;MRTFGATSWRPFRTFATDRKSSLGRTLSLDQFIQRTRVLSFYRHIIRGTRRISDPKTRAETRKFARDEFERHRGVTDPAHIRYLLSTGKTEWDTMERYIDGL
;
A
#
# COMPACT_ATOMS: atom_id res chain seq x y z
N MET A 1 67.80 -2.36 -28.23
CA MET A 1 67.22 -1.44 -27.23
C MET A 1 65.91 -0.87 -27.77
N ARG A 2 64.86 -0.94 -26.95
CA ARG A 2 63.58 -0.18 -27.00
C ARG A 2 62.47 -0.64 -27.97
N THR A 3 61.60 -1.46 -27.37
CA THR A 3 60.18 -1.65 -27.63
C THR A 3 59.39 -0.34 -27.66
N PHE A 4 58.37 -0.22 -28.52
CA PHE A 4 57.19 0.61 -28.25
C PHE A 4 55.95 -0.04 -28.88
N GLY A 5 55.16 -0.72 -28.05
CA GLY A 5 53.83 -1.18 -28.40
C GLY A 5 52.84 -0.02 -28.36
N ALA A 6 52.11 0.18 -29.45
CA ALA A 6 51.03 1.14 -29.51
C ALA A 6 49.79 0.55 -28.82
N THR A 7 49.60 0.91 -27.54
CA THR A 7 48.41 0.55 -26.77
C THR A 7 47.24 1.40 -27.26
N SER A 8 46.39 0.84 -28.12
CA SER A 8 45.14 1.48 -28.55
C SER A 8 44.21 1.64 -27.35
N TRP A 9 44.02 2.87 -26.89
CA TRP A 9 43.00 3.19 -25.87
C TRP A 9 41.62 3.01 -26.49
N ARG A 10 40.93 1.93 -26.12
CA ARG A 10 39.50 1.77 -26.41
C ARG A 10 38.73 2.62 -25.39
N PRO A 11 37.92 3.60 -25.81
CA PRO A 11 37.09 4.34 -24.86
C PRO A 11 36.07 3.36 -24.28
N PHE A 12 36.06 3.25 -22.95
CA PHE A 12 34.97 2.59 -22.24
C PHE A 12 33.69 3.36 -22.55
N ARG A 13 32.79 2.74 -23.32
CA ARG A 13 31.40 3.22 -23.48
C ARG A 13 30.74 3.16 -22.10
N THR A 14 30.68 4.28 -21.41
CA THR A 14 29.78 4.45 -20.27
C THR A 14 28.35 4.49 -20.81
N PHE A 15 27.60 3.41 -20.60
CA PHE A 15 26.15 3.45 -20.76
C PHE A 15 25.57 4.21 -19.58
N ALA A 16 25.65 5.55 -19.61
CA ALA A 16 24.79 6.39 -18.78
C ALA A 16 23.37 6.21 -19.30
N THR A 17 22.65 5.22 -18.77
CA THR A 17 21.23 5.06 -19.08
C THR A 17 20.50 6.22 -18.41
N ASP A 18 20.10 7.23 -19.19
CA ASP A 18 19.04 8.17 -18.81
C ASP A 18 17.73 7.37 -18.72
N ARG A 19 17.57 6.60 -17.64
CA ARG A 19 16.32 5.95 -17.32
C ARG A 19 15.45 7.00 -16.67
N LYS A 20 14.55 7.59 -17.46
CA LYS A 20 13.32 8.21 -16.93
C LYS A 20 12.78 7.28 -15.86
N SER A 21 12.67 7.76 -14.62
CA SER A 21 12.10 6.98 -13.53
C SER A 21 10.71 6.53 -13.96
N SER A 22 10.52 5.22 -14.16
CA SER A 22 9.21 4.63 -14.47
C SER A 22 8.25 4.71 -13.28
N LEU A 23 8.78 5.09 -12.12
CA LEU A 23 8.02 5.48 -10.96
C LEU A 23 7.22 6.73 -11.36
N GLY A 24 5.89 6.58 -11.43
CA GLY A 24 4.98 7.73 -11.55
C GLY A 24 5.19 8.72 -10.39
N ARG A 25 4.35 9.75 -10.30
CA ARG A 25 4.47 10.80 -9.26
C ARG A 25 4.82 10.19 -7.88
N THR A 26 6.04 10.43 -7.41
CA THR A 26 6.54 9.94 -6.13
C THR A 26 5.68 10.53 -5.01
N LEU A 27 5.14 9.67 -4.16
CA LEU A 27 4.37 10.09 -2.98
C LEU A 27 5.30 10.83 -2.01
N SER A 28 4.77 11.84 -1.32
CA SER A 28 5.49 12.40 -0.17
C SER A 28 5.64 11.35 0.92
N LEU A 29 6.62 11.51 1.81
CA LEU A 29 6.82 10.60 2.94
C LEU A 29 5.54 10.43 3.77
N ASP A 30 4.85 11.53 4.05
CA ASP A 30 3.59 11.51 4.80
C ASP A 30 2.48 10.75 4.09
N GLN A 31 2.37 10.92 2.76
CA GLN A 31 1.41 10.16 1.95
C GLN A 31 1.76 8.67 1.94
N PHE A 32 3.04 8.32 1.88
CA PHE A 32 3.51 6.94 1.94
C PHE A 32 3.20 6.29 3.28
N ILE A 33 3.48 6.96 4.40
CA ILE A 33 3.18 6.48 5.74
C ILE A 33 1.67 6.32 5.93
N GLN A 34 0.86 7.28 5.49
CA GLN A 34 -0.60 7.19 5.56
C GLN A 34 -1.14 6.01 4.73
N ARG A 35 -0.69 5.87 3.49
CA ARG A 35 -1.07 4.74 2.62
C ARG A 35 -0.72 3.41 3.26
N THR A 36 0.44 3.30 3.88
CA THR A 36 0.86 2.09 4.59
C THR A 36 -0.07 1.76 5.74
N ARG A 37 -0.47 2.74 6.56
CA ARG A 37 -1.43 2.55 7.66
C ARG A 37 -2.80 2.09 7.16
N VAL A 38 -3.34 2.73 6.12
CA VAL A 38 -4.63 2.38 5.51
C VAL A 38 -4.59 0.95 4.96
N LEU A 39 -3.54 0.58 4.23
CA LEU A 39 -3.40 -0.77 3.68
C LEU A 39 -3.23 -1.83 4.77
N SER A 40 -2.50 -1.54 5.85
CA SER A 40 -2.38 -2.44 6.98
C SER A 40 -3.72 -2.68 7.65
N PHE A 41 -4.52 -1.62 7.85
CA PHE A 41 -5.86 -1.72 8.42
C PHE A 41 -6.82 -2.50 7.52
N TYR A 42 -6.86 -2.21 6.22
CA TYR A 42 -7.65 -2.99 5.26
C TYR A 42 -7.32 -4.49 5.34
N ARG A 43 -6.04 -4.86 5.32
CA ARG A 43 -5.64 -6.27 5.42
C ARG A 43 -6.00 -6.89 6.76
N HIS A 44 -5.99 -6.12 7.84
CA HIS A 44 -6.43 -6.58 9.16
C HIS A 44 -7.91 -6.95 9.12
N ILE A 45 -8.79 -6.07 8.65
CA ILE A 45 -10.23 -6.34 8.45
C ILE A 45 -10.44 -7.61 7.62
N ILE A 46 -9.83 -7.69 6.43
CA ILE A 46 -10.03 -8.83 5.52
C ILE A 46 -9.61 -10.16 6.16
N ARG A 47 -8.56 -10.18 6.98
CA ARG A 47 -8.18 -11.37 7.74
C ARG A 47 -9.16 -11.67 8.86
N GLY A 48 -9.60 -10.65 9.60
CA GLY A 48 -10.58 -10.80 10.66
C GLY A 48 -11.93 -11.36 10.17
N THR A 49 -12.38 -10.99 8.97
CA THR A 49 -13.60 -11.58 8.38
C THR A 49 -13.55 -13.11 8.24
N ARG A 50 -12.35 -13.72 8.23
CA ARG A 50 -12.22 -15.19 8.14
C ARG A 50 -12.70 -15.91 9.39
N ARG A 51 -12.73 -15.24 10.55
CA ARG A 51 -13.23 -15.78 11.82
C ARG A 51 -14.76 -15.94 11.85
N ILE A 52 -15.47 -15.28 10.94
CA ILE A 52 -16.94 -15.42 10.83
C ILE A 52 -17.28 -16.81 10.29
N SER A 53 -18.02 -17.58 11.09
CA SER A 53 -18.43 -18.95 10.77
C SER A 53 -19.45 -19.01 9.63
N ASP A 54 -20.47 -18.16 9.66
CA ASP A 54 -21.50 -18.12 8.61
C ASP A 54 -20.91 -17.62 7.27
N PRO A 55 -20.92 -18.43 6.19
CA PRO A 55 -20.32 -18.06 4.93
C PRO A 55 -20.97 -16.84 4.27
N LYS A 56 -22.29 -16.67 4.43
CA LYS A 56 -23.05 -15.56 3.84
C LYS A 56 -22.67 -14.25 4.51
N THR A 57 -22.77 -14.19 5.84
CA THR A 57 -22.36 -13.04 6.65
C THR A 57 -20.89 -12.69 6.39
N ARG A 58 -20.00 -13.70 6.30
CA ARG A 58 -18.59 -13.46 5.96
C ARG A 58 -18.41 -12.79 4.59
N ALA A 59 -19.15 -13.23 3.59
CA ALA A 59 -19.08 -12.65 2.24
C ALA A 59 -19.62 -11.22 2.23
N GLU A 60 -20.74 -10.97 2.91
CA GLU A 60 -21.38 -9.65 3.05
C GLU A 60 -20.45 -8.67 3.78
N THR A 61 -19.90 -9.04 4.93
CA THR A 61 -18.94 -8.21 5.67
C THR A 61 -17.70 -7.89 4.84
N ARG A 62 -17.15 -8.89 4.13
CA ARG A 62 -15.99 -8.67 3.26
C ARG A 62 -16.32 -7.69 2.13
N LYS A 63 -17.51 -7.80 1.53
CA LYS A 63 -17.97 -6.89 0.48
C LYS A 63 -18.16 -5.48 1.05
N PHE A 64 -18.84 -5.34 2.18
CA PHE A 64 -19.04 -4.07 2.86
C PHE A 64 -17.72 -3.36 3.14
N ALA A 65 -16.74 -4.08 3.70
CA ALA A 65 -15.41 -3.54 3.93
C ALA A 65 -14.74 -3.06 2.63
N ARG A 66 -14.83 -3.81 1.53
CA ARG A 66 -14.27 -3.37 0.24
C ARG A 66 -14.95 -2.11 -0.28
N ASP A 67 -16.28 -2.09 -0.23
CA ASP A 67 -17.08 -0.97 -0.73
C ASP A 67 -16.77 0.32 0.06
N GLU A 68 -16.51 0.23 1.36
CA GLU A 68 -16.14 1.39 2.20
C GLU A 68 -14.81 2.03 1.80
N PHE A 69 -13.79 1.20 1.54
CA PHE A 69 -12.50 1.70 1.09
C PHE A 69 -12.58 2.26 -0.35
N GLU A 70 -13.41 1.66 -1.20
CA GLU A 70 -13.60 2.13 -2.58
C GLU A 70 -14.36 3.47 -2.62
N ARG A 71 -15.37 3.65 -1.78
CA ARG A 71 -16.10 4.94 -1.61
C ARG A 71 -15.14 6.09 -1.33
N HIS A 72 -14.12 5.86 -0.51
CA HIS A 72 -13.17 6.87 -0.06
C HIS A 72 -11.83 6.88 -0.82
N ARG A 73 -11.71 6.12 -1.93
CA ARG A 73 -10.45 5.98 -2.68
C ARG A 73 -9.85 7.30 -3.19
N GLY A 74 -10.71 8.30 -3.40
CA GLY A 74 -10.36 9.62 -3.94
C GLY A 74 -10.01 10.66 -2.89
N VAL A 75 -10.11 10.34 -1.59
CA VAL A 75 -9.80 11.28 -0.52
C VAL A 75 -8.30 11.54 -0.48
N THR A 76 -7.90 12.80 -0.66
CA THR A 76 -6.50 13.23 -0.66
C THR A 76 -6.10 14.03 0.58
N ASP A 77 -7.08 14.56 1.33
CA ASP A 77 -6.83 15.35 2.53
C ASP A 77 -6.30 14.46 3.68
N PRO A 78 -5.09 14.71 4.20
CA PRO A 78 -4.51 13.93 5.28
C PRO A 78 -5.34 13.92 6.57
N ALA A 79 -6.02 15.02 6.90
CA ALA A 79 -6.83 15.09 8.12
C ALA A 79 -8.06 14.18 8.00
N HIS A 80 -8.74 14.24 6.85
CA HIS A 80 -9.87 13.38 6.53
C HIS A 80 -9.46 11.89 6.46
N ILE A 81 -8.31 11.56 5.86
CA ILE A 81 -7.82 10.17 5.85
C ILE A 81 -7.62 9.64 7.27
N ARG A 82 -7.04 10.45 8.17
CA ARG A 82 -6.85 10.07 9.58
C ARG A 82 -8.18 9.89 10.30
N TYR A 83 -9.14 10.78 10.06
CA TYR A 83 -10.48 10.68 10.61
C TYR A 83 -11.16 9.37 10.17
N LEU A 84 -11.24 9.09 8.87
CA LEU A 84 -11.83 7.86 8.33
C LEU A 84 -11.15 6.61 8.89
N LEU A 85 -9.81 6.63 8.98
CA LEU A 85 -9.06 5.52 9.54
C LEU A 85 -9.37 5.32 11.04
N SER A 86 -9.56 6.40 11.80
CA SER A 86 -9.92 6.32 13.22
C SER A 86 -11.34 5.77 13.38
N THR A 87 -12.30 6.31 12.65
CA THR A 87 -13.69 5.88 12.68
C THR A 87 -13.82 4.41 12.30
N GLY A 88 -13.21 4.01 11.17
CA GLY A 88 -13.25 2.61 10.73
C GLY A 88 -12.61 1.65 11.73
N LYS A 89 -11.53 2.05 12.43
CA LYS A 89 -10.95 1.23 13.50
C LYS A 89 -11.93 1.02 14.65
N THR A 90 -12.59 2.09 15.12
CA THR A 90 -13.58 1.97 16.20
C THR A 90 -14.75 1.07 15.81
N GLU A 91 -15.25 1.20 14.59
CA GLU A 91 -16.31 0.32 14.06
C GLU A 91 -15.84 -1.13 13.98
N TRP A 92 -14.64 -1.37 13.45
CA TRP A 92 -14.07 -2.71 13.33
C TRP A 92 -13.79 -3.34 14.69
N ASP A 93 -13.20 -2.62 15.65
CA ASP A 93 -12.92 -3.13 17.00
C ASP A 93 -14.22 -3.53 17.71
N THR A 94 -15.30 -2.78 17.47
CA THR A 94 -16.63 -3.10 17.99
C THR A 94 -17.14 -4.38 17.35
N MET A 95 -17.05 -4.50 16.03
CA MET A 95 -17.43 -5.70 15.30
C MET A 95 -16.61 -6.93 15.72
N GLU A 96 -15.30 -6.78 15.87
CA GLU A 96 -14.38 -7.87 16.22
C GLU A 96 -14.76 -8.52 17.55
N ARG A 97 -15.15 -7.73 18.56
CA ARG A 97 -15.66 -8.26 19.84
C ARG A 97 -16.92 -9.10 19.67
N TYR A 98 -17.81 -8.74 18.74
CA TYR A 98 -18.98 -9.57 18.45
C TYR A 98 -18.60 -10.85 17.73
N ILE A 99 -17.59 -10.83 16.85
CA ILE A 99 -17.11 -12.03 16.16
C ILE A 99 -16.43 -13.00 17.13
N ASP A 100 -15.62 -12.48 18.07
CA ASP A 100 -14.92 -13.32 19.07
C ASP A 100 -15.82 -13.81 20.20
N GLY A 101 -16.96 -13.12 20.44
CA GLY A 101 -17.96 -13.53 21.42
C GLY A 101 -19.03 -14.50 20.87
N LEU A 102 -18.98 -14.84 19.58
CA LEU A 102 -19.83 -15.84 18.90
C LEU A 102 -19.11 -17.18 18.79
#